data_AF-A0A1H6VG78-F1
#
_entry.id   AF-A0A1H6VG78-F1
#
_cell.length_a   1.000
_cell.length_b   1.000
_cell.length_c   1.000
_cell.angle_alpha   90.00
_cell.angle_beta   90.00
_cell.angle_gamma   90.00
#
_symmetry.space_group_name_H-M   'P 1'
#
loop_
_entity.id
_entity.type
_entity.pdbx_description
1 polymer ?
#
loop_
_entity_poly.entity_id
_entity_poly.type
_entity_poly.pdbx_seq_one_letter_code
_entity_poly.pdbx_strand_id
1 'polypeptide(L)'
;MALSLNPALDVNYLTQIYGDDASIVQIIFEAFLSDSLPRWKSLKSLIEDENIAEAASVVHGIKPSFTMAGLTGIRLKVEALERDIHDEVETKEIVAHYLRINEDVERIIPILEEEAEKLGHLAS
;
A
#
# COMPACT_ATOMS: atom_id res chain seq x y z
N MET A 1 18.07 -19.12 -0.84
CA MET A 1 18.54 -18.63 0.47
C MET A 1 17.50 -17.61 0.83
N ALA A 2 16.76 -17.82 1.92
CA ALA A 2 15.54 -17.04 2.17
C ALA A 2 15.85 -15.54 2.22
N LEU A 3 15.00 -14.74 1.58
CA LEU A 3 15.11 -13.27 1.64
C LEU A 3 14.89 -12.84 3.09
N SER A 4 15.87 -12.10 3.65
CA SER A 4 15.76 -11.56 5.00
C SER A 4 15.14 -10.17 4.93
N LEU A 5 13.82 -10.07 4.84
CA LEU A 5 13.07 -8.81 4.78
C LEU A 5 12.71 -8.26 6.17
N ASN A 6 12.41 -6.97 6.25
CA ASN A 6 11.92 -6.33 7.46
C ASN A 6 10.62 -6.98 7.98
N PRO A 7 10.52 -7.33 9.28
CA PRO A 7 9.35 -8.00 9.85
C PRO A 7 8.08 -7.13 9.93
N ALA A 8 8.18 -5.83 9.64
CA ALA A 8 7.01 -4.98 9.46
C ALA A 8 6.19 -5.33 8.21
N LEU A 9 6.81 -6.07 7.27
CA LEU A 9 6.16 -6.63 6.09
C LEU A 9 5.69 -8.06 6.38
N ASP A 10 4.67 -8.52 5.66
CA ASP A 10 4.22 -9.91 5.69
C ASP A 10 5.19 -10.79 4.88
N VAL A 11 6.34 -11.08 5.50
CA VAL A 11 7.42 -11.87 4.89
C VAL A 11 6.92 -13.26 4.48
N ASN A 12 6.03 -13.87 5.28
CA ASN A 12 5.45 -15.18 4.96
C ASN A 12 4.64 -15.12 3.67
N TYR A 13 3.80 -14.10 3.50
CA TYR A 13 3.06 -13.88 2.26
C TYR A 13 4.02 -13.66 1.08
N LEU A 14 5.00 -12.78 1.22
CA LEU A 14 5.96 -12.47 0.15
C LEU A 14 6.74 -13.72 -0.30
N THR A 15 7.23 -14.52 0.64
CA THR A 15 7.90 -15.79 0.35
C THR A 15 6.95 -16.83 -0.26
N GLN A 16 5.69 -16.87 0.16
CA GLN A 16 4.71 -17.79 -0.42
C GLN A 16 4.40 -17.46 -1.88
N ILE A 17 4.31 -16.17 -2.24
CA ILE A 17 3.91 -15.73 -3.57
C ILE A 17 5.10 -15.63 -4.53
N TYR A 18 6.22 -15.08 -4.06
CA TYR A 18 7.38 -14.76 -4.90
C TYR A 18 8.58 -15.67 -4.63
N GLY A 19 8.53 -16.52 -3.61
CA GLY A 19 9.65 -17.38 -3.22
C GLY A 19 10.83 -16.59 -2.69
N ASP A 20 12.03 -17.03 -3.07
CA ASP A 20 13.31 -16.37 -2.74
C ASP A 20 13.76 -15.39 -3.86
N ASP A 21 12.88 -15.01 -4.79
CA ASP A 21 13.23 -14.19 -5.94
C ASP A 21 13.33 -12.70 -5.57
N ALA A 22 14.57 -12.25 -5.28
CA ALA A 22 14.85 -10.87 -4.90
C ALA A 22 14.42 -9.86 -5.99
N SER A 23 14.58 -10.21 -7.26
CA SER A 23 14.28 -9.32 -8.39
C SER A 23 12.77 -9.08 -8.49
N ILE A 24 11.96 -10.12 -8.34
CA ILE A 24 10.50 -9.97 -8.36
C ILE A 24 10.03 -9.10 -7.19
N VAL A 25 10.51 -9.38 -5.97
CA VAL A 25 10.10 -8.61 -4.78
C VAL A 25 10.51 -7.14 -4.90
N GLN A 26 11.71 -6.85 -5.40
CA GLN A 26 12.16 -5.50 -5.69
C GLN A 26 11.21 -4.76 -6.65
N ILE A 27 10.88 -5.37 -7.79
CA ILE A 27 9.99 -4.78 -8.80
C ILE A 27 8.63 -4.44 -8.18
N ILE A 28 8.11 -5.31 -7.30
CA ILE A 28 6.83 -5.08 -6.62
C ILE A 28 6.92 -3.88 -5.67
N PHE A 29 7.99 -3.74 -4.91
CA PHE A 29 8.17 -2.57 -4.02
C PHE A 29 8.35 -1.28 -4.82
N GLU A 30 9.16 -1.29 -5.88
CA GLU A 30 9.35 -0.15 -6.76
C GLU A 30 8.03 0.26 -7.45
N ALA A 31 7.24 -0.69 -7.92
CA ALA A 31 5.93 -0.43 -8.51
C ALA A 31 4.95 0.15 -7.49
N PHE A 32 4.96 -0.35 -6.25
CA PHE A 32 4.14 0.23 -5.18
C PHE A 32 4.52 1.68 -4.90
N LEU A 33 5.82 1.96 -4.74
CA LEU A 33 6.35 3.29 -4.43
C LEU A 33 6.13 4.30 -5.58
N SER A 34 6.26 3.87 -6.83
CA SER A 34 6.20 4.76 -7.99
C SER A 34 4.79 4.96 -8.57
N ASP A 35 3.88 4.02 -8.41
CA ASP A 35 2.50 4.10 -8.95
C ASP A 35 1.44 4.15 -7.85
N SER A 36 1.43 3.16 -6.94
CA SER A 36 0.34 3.02 -5.97
C SER A 36 0.39 4.10 -4.88
N LEU A 37 1.58 4.49 -4.43
CA LEU A 37 1.76 5.49 -3.39
C LEU A 37 1.34 6.91 -3.82
N PRO A 38 1.69 7.44 -5.02
CA PRO A 38 1.17 8.71 -5.49
C PRO A 38 -0.35 8.75 -5.57
N ARG A 39 -0.96 7.65 -6.07
CA ARG A 39 -2.42 7.50 -6.15
C ARG A 39 -3.04 7.48 -4.77
N TRP A 40 -2.46 6.76 -3.81
CA TRP A 40 -2.87 6.81 -2.41
C TRP A 40 -2.84 8.25 -1.87
N LYS A 41 -1.75 8.99 -2.10
CA LYS A 41 -1.61 10.38 -1.63
C LYS A 41 -2.64 11.34 -2.22
N SER A 42 -3.13 11.09 -3.44
CA SER A 42 -4.20 11.88 -4.08
C SER A 42 -5.60 11.63 -3.50
N LEU A 43 -5.81 10.55 -2.72
CA LEU A 43 -7.14 10.23 -2.19
C LEU A 43 -7.70 11.33 -1.31
N LYS A 44 -6.86 11.97 -0.49
CA LYS A 44 -7.30 13.05 0.40
C LYS A 44 -8.02 14.16 -0.37
N SER A 45 -7.39 14.66 -1.44
CA SER A 45 -7.99 15.72 -2.26
C SER A 45 -9.26 15.22 -2.97
N LEU A 46 -9.27 13.99 -3.47
CA LEU A 46 -10.47 13.43 -4.12
C LEU A 46 -11.66 13.33 -3.15
N ILE A 47 -11.41 12.96 -1.89
CA ILE A 47 -12.45 12.90 -0.86
C ILE A 47 -12.90 14.32 -0.50
N GLU A 48 -11.97 15.25 -0.27
CA GLU A 48 -12.28 16.65 0.10
C GLU A 48 -13.02 17.41 -1.01
N ASP A 49 -12.73 17.12 -2.27
CA ASP A 49 -13.41 17.69 -3.44
C ASP A 49 -14.75 16.99 -3.76
N GLU A 50 -15.23 16.10 -2.87
CA GLU A 50 -16.44 15.29 -3.00
C GLU A 50 -16.47 14.42 -4.27
N ASN A 51 -15.30 14.11 -4.84
CA ASN A 51 -15.16 13.21 -5.98
C ASN A 51 -15.14 11.73 -5.53
N ILE A 52 -16.23 11.33 -4.85
CA ILE A 52 -16.37 10.04 -4.16
C ILE A 52 -16.25 8.85 -5.13
N ALA A 53 -16.79 8.97 -6.34
CA ALA A 53 -16.70 7.90 -7.35
C ALA A 53 -15.25 7.64 -7.78
N GLU A 54 -14.47 8.71 -7.98
CA GLU A 54 -13.04 8.58 -8.31
C GLU A 54 -12.24 8.09 -7.10
N ALA A 55 -12.54 8.57 -5.89
CA ALA A 55 -11.90 8.09 -4.67
C ALA A 55 -12.12 6.57 -4.49
N ALA A 56 -13.34 6.08 -4.70
CA ALA A 56 -13.67 4.65 -4.67
C ALA A 56 -12.87 3.87 -5.73
N SER A 57 -12.83 4.37 -6.96
CA SER A 57 -12.07 3.76 -8.07
C SER A 57 -10.57 3.67 -7.75
N VAL A 58 -9.99 4.74 -7.22
CA VAL A 58 -8.58 4.78 -6.82
C VAL A 58 -8.31 3.78 -5.71
N VAL A 59 -9.10 3.80 -4.63
CA VAL A 59 -8.97 2.84 -3.52
C VAL A 59 -9.05 1.41 -4.06
N HIS A 60 -10.09 1.08 -4.82
CA HIS A 60 -10.28 -0.24 -5.40
C HIS A 60 -9.08 -0.71 -6.23
N GLY A 61 -8.51 0.19 -7.04
CA GLY A 61 -7.40 -0.12 -7.94
C GLY A 61 -6.04 -0.30 -7.25
N ILE A 62 -5.73 0.48 -6.21
CA ILE A 62 -4.45 0.36 -5.47
C ILE A 62 -4.49 -0.69 -4.36
N LYS A 63 -5.69 -1.05 -3.92
CA LYS A 63 -5.95 -2.05 -2.89
C LYS A 63 -5.15 -3.35 -3.07
N PRO A 64 -5.13 -4.04 -4.23
CA PRO A 64 -4.29 -5.24 -4.41
C PRO A 64 -2.78 -4.97 -4.23
N SER A 65 -2.30 -3.77 -4.57
CA SER A 65 -0.88 -3.41 -4.44
C SER A 65 -0.40 -3.43 -3.00
N PHE A 66 -1.25 -3.08 -2.03
CA PHE A 66 -0.92 -3.24 -0.61
C PHE A 66 -0.65 -4.69 -0.25
N THR A 67 -1.49 -5.63 -0.72
CA THR A 67 -1.24 -7.06 -0.48
C THR A 67 0.04 -7.52 -1.17
N MET A 68 0.24 -7.15 -2.44
CA MET A 68 1.43 -7.55 -3.20
C MET A 68 2.73 -7.08 -2.55
N ALA A 69 2.75 -5.86 -1.99
CA ALA A 69 3.90 -5.33 -1.26
C ALA A 69 4.06 -5.89 0.17
N GLY A 70 3.28 -6.90 0.57
CA GLY A 70 3.35 -7.49 1.91
C GLY A 70 2.70 -6.63 2.99
N LEU A 71 1.88 -5.64 2.64
CA LEU A 71 1.18 -4.75 3.56
C LEU A 71 -0.21 -5.28 3.93
N THR A 72 -0.32 -6.59 4.20
CA THR A 72 -1.60 -7.30 4.41
C THR A 72 -2.43 -6.70 5.56
N GLY A 73 -1.79 -6.19 6.61
CA GLY A 73 -2.46 -5.47 7.69
C GLY A 73 -3.04 -4.11 7.27
N ILE A 74 -2.32 -3.35 6.45
CA ILE A 74 -2.79 -2.05 5.92
C ILE A 74 -3.91 -2.27 4.91
N ARG A 75 -3.80 -3.32 4.08
CA ARG A 75 -4.82 -3.72 3.10
C ARG A 75 -6.21 -3.84 3.71
N LEU A 76 -6.35 -4.41 4.91
CA LEU A 76 -7.64 -4.55 5.59
C LEU A 76 -8.24 -3.19 5.97
N LYS A 77 -7.41 -2.22 6.35
CA LYS A 77 -7.83 -0.86 6.65
C LYS A 77 -8.25 -0.12 5.38
N VAL A 78 -7.50 -0.31 4.29
CA VAL A 78 -7.86 0.22 2.96
C VAL A 78 -9.21 -0.33 2.49
N GLU A 79 -9.53 -1.59 2.81
CA GLU A 79 -10.88 -2.14 2.53
C GLU A 79 -11.98 -1.47 3.35
N ALA A 80 -11.69 -1.16 4.61
CA ALA A 80 -12.65 -0.46 5.46
C ALA A 80 -12.88 0.96 4.94
N LEU A 81 -11.83 1.66 4.50
CA LEU A 81 -11.96 2.95 3.85
C LEU A 81 -12.80 2.88 2.56
N GLU A 82 -12.59 1.86 1.72
CA GLU A 82 -13.41 1.64 0.52
C GLU A 82 -14.90 1.52 0.86
N ARG A 83 -15.24 0.79 1.93
CA ARG A 83 -16.63 0.65 2.41
C ARG A 83 -17.19 1.98 2.90
N ASP A 84 -16.44 2.73 3.70
CA ASP A 84 -16.89 4.04 4.20
C ASP A 84 -17.16 5.02 3.06
N ILE A 85 -16.38 4.97 1.97
CA ILE A 85 -16.60 5.77 0.76
C ILE A 85 -17.93 5.39 0.08
N HIS A 86 -18.38 4.13 0.19
CA HIS A 86 -19.63 3.65 -0.40
C HIS A 86 -20.86 3.85 0.49
N ASP A 87 -20.72 3.85 1.81
CA ASP A 87 -21.83 3.83 2.78
C ASP A 87 -22.39 5.23 3.14
N GLU A 88 -22.27 6.21 2.24
CA GLU A 88 -22.74 7.61 2.43
C GLU A 88 -22.22 8.26 3.73
N VAL A 89 -21.03 7.85 4.19
CA VAL A 89 -20.38 8.42 5.38
C VAL A 89 -20.01 9.88 5.15
N GLU A 90 -20.06 10.71 6.20
CA GLU A 90 -19.69 12.12 6.07
C GLU A 90 -18.23 12.28 5.60
N THR A 91 -17.98 13.17 4.63
CA THR A 91 -16.65 13.43 4.05
C THR A 91 -15.56 13.62 5.12
N LYS A 92 -15.87 14.33 6.21
CA LYS A 92 -14.94 14.58 7.32
C LYS A 92 -14.49 13.29 8.01
N GLU A 93 -15.37 12.29 8.11
CA GLU A 93 -15.09 11.01 8.76
C GLU A 93 -14.27 10.12 7.83
N ILE A 94 -14.56 10.14 6.52
CA ILE A 94 -13.75 9.47 5.49
C ILE A 94 -12.32 10.04 5.48
N VAL A 95 -12.16 11.37 5.51
CA VAL A 95 -10.83 12.01 5.59
C VAL A 95 -10.11 11.61 6.88
N ALA A 96 -10.79 11.63 8.03
CA ALA A 96 -10.19 11.20 9.28
C ALA A 96 -9.75 9.72 9.25
N HIS A 97 -10.52 8.86 8.60
CA HIS A 97 -10.16 7.46 8.40
C HIS A 97 -8.93 7.32 7.49
N TYR A 98 -8.94 8.00 6.34
CA TYR A 98 -7.79 8.05 5.44
C TYR A 98 -6.52 8.49 6.17
N LEU A 99 -6.57 9.57 6.97
CA LEU A 99 -5.40 10.08 7.68
C LEU A 99 -4.81 9.06 8.66
N ARG A 100 -5.66 8.31 9.38
CA ARG A 100 -5.20 7.23 10.27
C ARG A 100 -4.46 6.14 9.51
N ILE A 101 -4.95 5.77 8.33
CA ILE A 101 -4.28 4.77 7.48
C ILE A 101 -3.00 5.35 6.91
N ASN A 102 -3.03 6.62 6.50
CA ASN A 102 -1.88 7.31 5.92
C ASN A 102 -0.71 7.39 6.91
N GLU A 103 -0.95 7.56 8.21
CA GLU A 103 0.12 7.47 9.21
C GLU A 103 0.84 6.12 9.20
N ASP A 104 0.10 5.01 9.03
CA ASP A 104 0.70 3.69 8.93
C ASP A 104 1.46 3.50 7.62
N VAL A 105 0.92 4.05 6.51
CA VAL A 105 1.61 4.04 5.21
C VAL A 105 2.90 4.86 5.28
N GLU A 106 2.88 6.06 5.84
CA GLU A 106 4.08 6.90 5.95
C GLU A 106 5.17 6.25 6.83
N ARG A 107 4.79 5.44 7.83
CA ARG A 107 5.75 4.64 8.61
C ARG A 107 6.38 3.50 7.82
N ILE A 108 5.69 2.93 6.83
CA ILE A 108 6.19 1.79 6.04
C ILE A 108 7.00 2.22 4.81
N ILE A 109 6.77 3.42 4.26
CA ILE A 109 7.51 3.94 3.09
C ILE A 109 9.03 3.78 3.24
N PRO A 110 9.69 4.28 4.30
CA PRO A 110 11.15 4.17 4.40
C PRO A 110 11.63 2.71 4.47
N ILE A 111 10.81 1.81 5.02
CA ILE A 111 11.12 0.38 5.07
C ILE A 111 11.05 -0.23 3.65
N LEU A 112 10.04 0.12 2.86
CA LEU A 112 9.92 -0.34 1.47
C LEU A 112 11.05 0.20 0.59
N GLU A 113 11.46 1.46 0.78
CA GLU A 113 12.58 2.06 0.06
C GLU A 113 13.91 1.35 0.39
N GLU A 114 14.19 1.13 1.68
CA GLU A 114 15.40 0.42 2.13
C GLU A 114 15.43 -1.03 1.62
N GLU A 115 14.31 -1.75 1.71
CA GLU A 115 14.24 -3.13 1.23
C GLU A 115 14.35 -3.22 -0.30
N ALA A 116 13.77 -2.27 -1.05
CA ALA A 116 13.92 -2.23 -2.51
C ALA A 116 15.38 -2.00 -2.92
N GLU A 117 16.08 -1.05 -2.28
CA GLU A 117 17.51 -0.78 -2.53
C GLU A 117 18.35 -2.03 -2.21
N LYS A 118 18.13 -2.64 -1.05
CA LYS A 118 18.85 -3.86 -0.63
C LYS A 118 18.64 -5.03 -1.59
N LEU A 119 17.42 -5.24 -2.06
CA LEU A 119 17.10 -6.29 -3.02
C LEU A 119 17.72 -6.02 -4.39
N GLY A 120 17.79 -4.75 -4.81
CA GLY A 120 18.48 -4.34 -6.04
C GLY A 120 19.96 -4.72 -6.07
N HIS A 121 20.65 -4.64 -4.93
CA HIS A 121 22.04 -5.09 -4.80
C HIS A 121 22.20 -6.63 -4.80
N LEU A 122 21.15 -7.38 -4.47
CA LEU A 122 21.16 -8.84 -4.49
C LEU A 122 20.78 -9.41 -5.86
N ALA A 123 20.03 -8.64 -6.66
CA ALA A 123 19.58 -9.00 -8.00
C ALA A 123 20.62 -8.74 -9.09
N SER A 124 21.66 -7.93 -8.80
CA SER A 124 22.75 -7.57 -9.72
C SER A 124 23.92 -8.56 -9.70
#